data_AF-A0A3N9UH61-F1
#
_entry.id   AF-A0A3N9UH61-F1
#
_cell.length_a   1.000
_cell.length_b   1.000
_cell.length_c   1.000
_cell.angle_alpha   90.00
_cell.angle_beta   90.00
_cell.angle_gamma   90.00
#
_symmetry.space_group_name_H-M   'P 1'
#
loop_
_entity.id
_entity.type
_entity.pdbx_description
1 polymer ?
#
loop_
_entity_poly.entity_id
_entity_poly.type
_entity_poly.pdbx_seq_one_letter_code
_entity_poly.pdbx_strand_id
1 'polypeptide(L)' 'IYYYNHKRMKAKLKDLSPVEYRTQVLEAA' A
#
# COMPACT_ATOMS: atom_id res chain seq x y z
N ILE A 1 -1.98 -15.34 -9.76
CA ILE A 1 -1.37 -13.99 -9.57
C ILE A 1 -2.16 -13.12 -8.57
N TYR A 2 -3.50 -13.14 -8.60
CA TYR A 2 -4.37 -12.36 -7.69
C TYR A 2 -4.11 -12.58 -6.18
N TYR A 3 -4.11 -13.84 -5.74
CA TYR A 3 -3.97 -14.18 -4.31
C TYR A 3 -2.61 -13.74 -3.73
N TYR A 4 -1.53 -13.92 -4.49
CA TYR A 4 -0.18 -13.53 -4.07
C TYR A 4 0.02 -12.01 -4.06
N ASN A 5 -0.54 -11.30 -5.04
CA ASN A 5 -0.48 -9.83 -5.10
C ASN A 5 -1.22 -9.18 -3.94
N HIS A 6 -2.40 -9.69 -3.58
CA HIS A 6 -3.14 -9.18 -2.43
C HIS A 6 -2.34 -9.33 -1.12
N LYS A 7 -1.72 -10.50 -0.91
CA LYS A 7 -0.87 -10.76 0.25
C LYS A 7 0.34 -9.82 0.33
N ARG A 8 0.97 -9.53 -0.81
CA ARG A 8 2.14 -8.63 -0.91
C ARG A 8 1.78 -7.16 -0.73
N MET A 9 0.66 -6.71 -1.30
CA MET A 9 0.20 -5.33 -1.15
C MET A 9 -0.13 -5.02 0.31
N LYS A 10 -0.84 -5.91 1.02
CA LYS A 10 -1.16 -5.70 2.43
C LYS A 10 0.09 -5.51 3.30
N ALA A 11 1.10 -6.36 3.11
CA ALA A 11 2.37 -6.24 3.83
C ALA A 11 3.15 -4.97 3.48
N LYS A 12 3.15 -4.55 2.21
CA LYS A 12 3.86 -3.35 1.76
C LYS A 12 3.20 -2.05 2.24
N LEU A 13 1.89 -2.05 2.34
CA LEU A 13 1.12 -0.88 2.77
C LEU A 13 1.11 -0.72 4.30
N LYS A 14 1.67 -1.66 5.09
CA LYS A 14 1.72 -1.57 6.57
C LYS A 14 0.34 -1.25 7.18
N ASP A 15 -0.67 -1.99 6.75
CA ASP A 15 -2.08 -1.81 7.14
C ASP A 15 -2.75 -0.50 6.66
N LEU A 16 -2.08 0.30 5.84
CA LEU A 16 -2.69 1.46 5.16
C LEU A 16 -3.53 1.02 3.96
N SER A 17 -4.58 1.78 3.68
CA SER A 17 -5.25 1.74 2.40
C SER A 17 -4.35 2.28 1.28
N PRO A 18 -4.59 1.91 0.01
CA PRO A 18 -3.82 2.45 -1.10
C PRO A 18 -3.87 3.98 -1.23
N VAL A 19 -4.94 4.62 -0.75
CA VAL A 19 -5.10 6.07 -0.77
C VAL A 19 -4.20 6.71 0.27
N GLU A 20 -4.25 6.25 1.53
CA GLU A 20 -3.42 6.78 2.62
C GLU A 20 -1.92 6.64 2.32
N TYR A 21 -1.50 5.50 1.77
CA TYR A 21 -0.11 5.30 1.36
C TYR A 21 0.32 6.32 0.29
N ARG A 22 -0.55 6.62 -0.69
CA ARG A 22 -0.24 7.59 -1.74
C ARG A 22 -0.17 9.00 -1.19
N THR A 23 -1.06 9.38 -0.27
CA THR A 23 -1.03 10.69 0.38
C THR A 23 0.28 10.89 1.14
N GLN A 24 0.73 9.92 1.94
CA GLN A 24 2.01 10.00 2.65
C GLN A 24 3.20 10.18 1.71
N VAL A 25 3.22 9.47 0.57
CA VAL A 25 4.30 9.59 -0.42
C VAL A 25 4.31 10.98 -1.08
N LEU A 26 3.14 11.58 -1.30
CA LEU A 26 3.03 12.92 -1.87
C LEU A 26 3.37 14.02 -0.87
N GLU A 27 3.08 13.84 0.41
CA GLU A 27 3.46 14.79 1.48
C GLU A 27 4.96 14.73 1.81
N ALA A 28 5.58 13.56 1.66
CA ALA A 28 7.01 13.37 1.93
C ALA A 28 7.92 13.81 0.77
N ALA A 29 7.36 14.16 -0.40
CA ALA A 29 8.07 14.62 -1.59
C ALA A 29 8.22 16.15 -1.60
#